data_AF-A0A822DUJ9-F1
#
_entry.id   AF-A0A822DUJ9-F1
#
_cell.length_a   1.000
_cell.length_b   1.000
_cell.length_c   1.000
_cell.angle_alpha   90.00
_cell.angle_beta   90.00
_cell.angle_gamma   90.00
#
_symmetry.space_group_name_H-M   'P 1'
#
loop_
_entity.id
_entity.type
_entity.pdbx_description
1 polymer ?
#
loop_
_entity_poly.entity_id
_entity_poly.type
_entity_poly.pdbx_seq_one_letter_code
_entity_poly.pdbx_strand_id
1 'polypeptide(L)'
;DNLPNLKCFSLTCDKITSQYDTTVLPLLRRMSHLEELTLFLHILGGSTFISGTHLANEILIHMRQLHTFIFYIDSLNGIVDPAVRISADDIERTFTNVKYGQVACMVDYFGSNDMIYRVF
;
A
#
# COMPACT_ATOMS: atom_id res chain seq x y z
N ASP A 1 26.44 -5.65 -1.31
CA ASP A 1 25.92 -5.28 0.03
C ASP A 1 24.93 -6.32 0.53
N ASN A 2 25.43 -7.29 1.30
CA ASN A 2 24.61 -8.31 1.93
C ASN A 2 23.83 -7.67 3.08
N LEU A 3 22.53 -7.48 2.89
CA LEU A 3 21.61 -7.26 4.01
C LEU A 3 21.71 -8.49 4.95
N PRO A 4 21.67 -8.30 6.28
CA PRO A 4 21.60 -9.42 7.21
C PRO A 4 20.43 -10.34 6.83
N ASN A 5 20.52 -11.63 7.16
CA ASN A 5 19.48 -12.63 6.88
C ASN A 5 18.26 -12.40 7.79
N LEU A 6 17.62 -11.27 7.57
CA LEU A 6 16.52 -10.73 8.33
C LEU A 6 15.25 -11.48 7.91
N LYS A 7 14.55 -12.08 8.86
CA LYS A 7 13.28 -12.77 8.62
C LYS A 7 12.07 -11.84 8.72
N CYS A 8 12.14 -10.88 9.65
CA CYS A 8 11.04 -9.97 9.99
C CYS A 8 11.48 -8.53 9.79
N PHE A 9 10.66 -7.72 9.11
CA PHE A 9 10.94 -6.31 8.90
C PHE A 9 9.69 -5.46 9.10
N SER A 10 9.86 -4.27 9.68
CA SER A 10 8.81 -3.26 9.78
C SER A 10 9.28 -1.98 9.11
N LEU A 11 8.49 -1.48 8.16
CA LEU A 11 8.78 -0.25 7.44
C LEU A 11 7.67 0.77 7.69
N THR A 12 8.02 1.92 8.24
CA THR A 12 7.16 3.10 8.27
C THR A 12 7.71 4.12 7.30
N CYS A 13 6.87 4.56 6.38
CA CYS A 13 7.29 5.43 5.29
C CYS A 13 6.34 6.61 5.15
N ASP A 14 6.88 7.83 5.20
CA ASP A 14 6.17 9.07 4.92
C ASP A 14 6.72 9.67 3.63
N LYS A 15 5.94 9.57 2.54
CA LYS A 15 6.42 9.82 1.17
C LYS A 15 5.33 10.37 0.27
N ILE A 16 5.76 11.11 -0.76
CA ILE A 16 4.89 11.34 -1.92
C ILE A 16 4.77 10.08 -2.76
N THR A 17 3.67 9.89 -3.49
CA THR A 17 3.40 8.64 -4.24
C THR A 17 4.53 8.24 -5.20
N SER A 18 5.17 9.20 -5.88
CA SER A 18 6.30 8.91 -6.77
C SER A 18 7.53 8.32 -6.05
N GLN A 19 7.68 8.59 -4.76
CA GLN A 19 8.77 8.04 -3.94
C GLN A 19 8.45 6.63 -3.42
N TYR A 20 7.18 6.24 -3.34
CA TYR A 20 6.83 4.86 -3.04
C TYR A 20 7.35 3.91 -4.13
N ASP A 21 7.07 4.20 -5.40
CA ASP A 21 7.51 3.35 -6.52
C ASP A 21 9.04 3.34 -6.70
N THR A 22 9.70 4.50 -6.49
CA THR A 22 11.14 4.64 -6.74
C THR A 22 12.02 4.30 -5.55
N THR A 23 11.48 4.29 -4.32
CA THR A 23 12.26 4.07 -3.09
C THR A 23 11.80 2.86 -2.32
N VAL A 24 10.49 2.73 -2.06
CA VAL A 24 9.95 1.65 -1.21
C VAL A 24 10.00 0.32 -1.94
N LEU A 25 9.48 0.25 -3.18
CA LEU A 25 9.44 -1.00 -3.93
C LEU A 25 10.83 -1.60 -4.19
N PRO A 26 11.85 -0.84 -4.64
CA PRO A 26 13.19 -1.39 -4.83
C PRO A 26 13.84 -1.88 -3.53
N LEU A 27 13.59 -1.18 -2.41
CA LEU A 27 14.06 -1.60 -1.09
C LEU A 27 13.43 -2.95 -0.70
N LEU A 28 12.11 -3.06 -0.80
CA LEU A 28 11.38 -4.31 -0.48
C LEU A 28 11.85 -5.46 -1.37
N ARG A 29 12.06 -5.24 -2.68
CA ARG A 29 12.56 -6.28 -3.61
C ARG A 29 13.93 -6.83 -3.21
N ARG A 30 14.80 -6.03 -2.60
CA ARG A 30 16.11 -6.48 -2.06
C ARG A 30 15.98 -7.33 -0.80
N MET A 31 14.81 -7.34 -0.17
CA MET A 31 14.46 -8.12 1.01
C MET A 31 13.43 -9.21 0.68
N SER A 32 13.51 -9.77 -0.53
CA SER A 32 12.59 -10.81 -1.02
C SER A 32 12.63 -12.13 -0.23
N HIS A 33 13.64 -12.30 0.61
CA HIS A 33 13.81 -13.41 1.55
C HIS A 33 13.04 -13.25 2.86
N LEU A 34 12.34 -12.13 3.08
CA LEU A 34 11.55 -11.93 4.29
C LEU A 34 10.44 -12.99 4.42
N GLU A 35 10.26 -13.48 5.64
CA GLU A 35 9.16 -14.36 6.04
C GLU A 35 8.00 -13.54 6.62
N GLU A 36 8.31 -12.37 7.20
CA GLU A 36 7.34 -11.46 7.80
C GLU A 36 7.62 -9.99 7.45
N LEU A 37 6.58 -9.27 7.05
CA LEU A 37 6.64 -7.85 6.72
C LEU A 37 5.45 -7.12 7.32
N THR A 38 5.73 -6.06 8.06
CA THR A 38 4.74 -5.05 8.44
C THR A 38 5.04 -3.75 7.72
N LEU A 39 4.07 -3.22 6.98
CA LEU A 39 4.26 -2.06 6.11
C LEU A 39 3.27 -0.95 6.48
N PHE A 40 3.78 0.17 7.01
CA PHE A 40 3.02 1.38 7.27
C PHE A 40 3.37 2.41 6.21
N LEU A 41 2.41 2.75 5.35
CA LEU A 41 2.56 3.75 4.30
C LEU A 41 1.71 4.96 4.63
N HIS A 42 2.36 6.11 4.73
CA HIS A 42 1.73 7.42 4.69
C HIS A 42 2.09 8.09 3.36
N ILE A 43 1.09 8.31 2.51
CA ILE A 43 1.28 8.76 1.13
C ILE A 43 0.63 10.12 0.91
N LEU A 44 1.41 11.07 0.37
CA LEU A 44 0.94 12.43 0.10
C LEU A 44 0.94 12.75 -1.39
N GLY A 45 -0.12 13.41 -1.86
CA GLY A 45 -0.19 13.93 -3.22
C GLY A 45 -0.30 12.84 -4.29
N GLY A 46 -0.97 11.73 -3.97
CA GLY A 46 -1.24 10.69 -4.96
C GLY A 46 -2.33 11.08 -5.94
N SER A 47 -2.16 10.65 -7.20
CA SER A 47 -3.22 10.75 -8.22
C SER A 47 -4.13 9.52 -8.23
N THR A 48 -3.71 8.41 -7.60
CA THR A 48 -4.43 7.15 -7.51
C THR A 48 -4.21 6.48 -6.15
N PHE A 49 -5.13 5.61 -5.74
CA PHE A 49 -4.97 4.83 -4.51
C PHE A 49 -4.15 3.55 -4.76
N ILE A 50 -3.42 3.12 -3.74
CA ILE A 50 -2.77 1.81 -3.73
C ILE A 50 -3.83 0.74 -3.57
N SER A 51 -4.06 -0.02 -4.64
CA SER A 51 -5.00 -1.14 -4.66
C SER A 51 -4.39 -2.43 -4.12
N GLY A 52 -5.23 -3.36 -3.69
CA GLY A 52 -4.78 -4.71 -3.31
C GLY A 52 -4.09 -5.45 -4.46
N THR A 53 -4.57 -5.28 -5.69
CA THR A 53 -3.91 -5.78 -6.92
C THR A 53 -2.51 -5.19 -7.10
N HIS A 54 -2.32 -3.90 -6.83
CA HIS A 54 -1.02 -3.26 -6.91
C HIS A 54 -0.05 -3.86 -5.89
N LEU A 55 -0.45 -4.02 -4.61
CA LEU A 55 0.39 -4.69 -3.61
C LEU A 55 0.74 -6.12 -4.00
N ALA A 56 -0.23 -6.86 -4.56
CA ALA A 56 0.01 -8.23 -5.01
C ALA A 56 1.07 -8.30 -6.12
N ASN A 57 0.94 -7.42 -7.11
CA ASN A 57 1.82 -7.38 -8.28
C ASN A 57 3.21 -6.82 -7.97
N GLU A 58 3.34 -5.87 -7.05
CA GLU A 58 4.61 -5.17 -6.82
C GLU A 58 5.39 -5.68 -5.61
N ILE A 59 4.73 -6.33 -4.66
CA ILE A 59 5.35 -6.84 -3.43
C ILE A 59 5.23 -8.37 -3.39
N LEU A 60 4.01 -8.90 -3.36
CA LEU A 60 3.80 -10.32 -3.03
C LEU A 60 4.36 -11.28 -4.07
N ILE A 61 4.24 -10.97 -5.36
CA ILE A 61 4.78 -11.84 -6.42
C ILE A 61 6.30 -12.03 -6.30
N HIS A 62 6.99 -11.06 -5.69
CA HIS A 62 8.43 -11.04 -5.51
C HIS A 62 8.89 -11.60 -4.16
N MET A 63 8.01 -11.67 -3.15
CA MET A 63 8.31 -12.12 -1.79
C MET A 63 7.69 -13.50 -1.50
N ARG A 64 8.14 -14.54 -2.21
CA ARG A 64 7.55 -15.89 -2.14
C ARG A 64 7.68 -16.57 -0.78
N GLN A 65 8.60 -16.12 0.06
CA GLN A 65 8.82 -16.65 1.41
C GLN A 65 7.95 -15.94 2.46
N LEU A 66 7.22 -14.89 2.06
CA LEU A 66 6.40 -14.10 2.95
C LEU A 66 5.17 -14.89 3.38
N HIS A 67 5.12 -15.23 4.67
CA HIS A 67 4.01 -15.93 5.30
C HIS A 67 3.10 -14.97 6.05
N THR A 68 3.67 -13.90 6.59
CA THR A 68 2.93 -12.84 7.29
C THR A 68 3.15 -11.51 6.57
N PHE A 69 2.07 -10.94 6.05
CA PHE A 69 2.09 -9.59 5.50
C PHE A 69 0.98 -8.75 6.15
N ILE A 70 1.40 -7.77 6.94
CA ILE A 70 0.53 -6.79 7.58
C ILE A 70 0.80 -5.46 6.90
N PHE A 71 -0.25 -4.71 6.55
CA PHE A 71 -0.08 -3.39 5.97
C PHE A 71 -1.12 -2.42 6.51
N TYR A 72 -0.71 -1.16 6.55
CA TYR A 72 -1.54 -0.02 6.89
C TYR A 72 -1.22 1.08 5.90
N ILE A 73 -2.23 1.61 5.24
CA ILE A 73 -2.07 2.66 4.24
C ILE A 73 -2.93 3.84 4.68
N ASP A 74 -2.32 5.00 4.84
CA ASP A 74 -3.00 6.29 5.02
C ASP A 74 -2.53 7.19 3.88
N SER A 75 -3.46 7.75 3.11
CA SER A 75 -3.09 8.48 1.90
C SER A 75 -3.98 9.68 1.66
N LEU A 76 -3.34 10.81 1.34
CA LEU A 76 -3.99 12.02 0.85
C LEU A 76 -3.78 12.13 -0.66
N ASN A 77 -4.88 12.07 -1.39
CA ASN A 77 -4.90 12.04 -2.85
C ASN A 77 -5.65 13.22 -3.43
N GLY A 78 -5.11 13.75 -4.53
CA GLY A 78 -5.83 14.66 -5.40
C GLY A 78 -6.74 13.87 -6.35
N ILE A 79 -8.00 14.24 -6.41
CA ILE A 79 -9.00 13.67 -7.30
C ILE A 79 -8.86 14.35 -8.67
N VAL A 80 -8.48 13.55 -9.68
CA VAL A 80 -8.32 14.05 -11.06
C VAL A 80 -9.69 14.37 -11.70
N ASP A 81 -10.73 13.58 -11.37
CA ASP A 81 -12.10 13.80 -11.83
C ASP A 81 -13.08 13.78 -10.65
N PRO A 82 -13.57 14.95 -10.19
CA PRO A 82 -14.51 15.07 -9.07
C PRO A 82 -15.83 14.32 -9.28
N ALA A 83 -16.19 14.00 -10.52
CA ALA A 83 -17.40 13.24 -10.84
C ALA A 83 -17.26 11.76 -10.46
N VAL A 84 -16.03 11.24 -10.36
CA VAL A 84 -15.73 9.87 -10.00
C VAL A 84 -15.33 9.81 -8.52
N ARG A 85 -16.33 9.63 -7.66
CA ARG A 85 -16.11 9.38 -6.23
C ARG A 85 -15.88 7.89 -5.99
N ILE A 86 -14.71 7.56 -5.46
CA ILE A 86 -14.33 6.22 -5.01
C ILE A 86 -14.88 5.98 -3.60
N SER A 87 -15.69 4.95 -3.42
CA SER A 87 -16.17 4.56 -2.08
C SER A 87 -15.15 3.68 -1.35
N ALA A 88 -15.32 3.52 -0.03
CA ALA A 88 -14.55 2.53 0.74
C ALA A 88 -14.72 1.12 0.15
N ASP A 89 -15.95 0.72 -0.18
CA ASP A 89 -16.25 -0.55 -0.83
C ASP A 89 -15.48 -0.75 -2.14
N ASP A 90 -15.30 0.30 -2.94
CA ASP A 90 -14.56 0.21 -4.21
C ASP A 90 -13.08 -0.09 -3.96
N ILE A 91 -12.49 0.50 -2.91
CA ILE A 91 -11.11 0.23 -2.50
C ILE A 91 -10.99 -1.18 -1.93
N GLU A 92 -11.86 -1.58 -1.00
CA GLU A 92 -11.90 -2.91 -0.39
C GLU A 92 -12.02 -4.03 -1.43
N ARG A 93 -12.85 -3.82 -2.47
CA ARG A 93 -13.00 -4.79 -3.57
C ARG A 93 -11.69 -5.09 -4.29
N THR A 94 -10.70 -4.20 -4.24
CA THR A 94 -9.39 -4.45 -4.85
C THR A 94 -8.51 -5.43 -4.06
N PHE A 95 -8.88 -5.76 -2.82
CA PHE A 95 -8.15 -6.68 -1.93
C PHE A 95 -8.72 -8.11 -1.94
N THR A 96 -9.68 -8.39 -2.81
CA THR A 96 -10.47 -9.65 -2.84
C THR A 96 -9.72 -10.89 -3.33
N ASN A 97 -8.62 -10.73 -4.07
CA ASN A 97 -7.90 -11.84 -4.71
C ASN A 97 -6.70 -12.36 -3.91
N VAL A 98 -6.46 -11.85 -2.71
CA VAL A 98 -5.30 -12.22 -1.90
C VAL A 98 -5.79 -12.74 -0.56
N LYS A 99 -5.04 -13.68 0.04
CA LYS A 99 -5.31 -14.23 1.38
C LYS A 99 -5.07 -13.20 2.50
N TYR A 100 -5.47 -11.96 2.29
CA TYR A 100 -5.55 -10.99 3.37
C TYR A 100 -6.68 -11.42 4.31
N GLY A 101 -6.57 -11.05 5.58
CA GLY A 101 -7.72 -11.08 6.47
C GLY A 101 -8.83 -10.15 5.96
N GLN A 102 -9.84 -9.92 6.79
CA GLN A 102 -10.84 -8.90 6.50
C GLN A 102 -10.13 -7.54 6.41
N VAL A 103 -10.04 -6.99 5.19
CA VAL A 103 -9.53 -5.64 4.94
C VAL A 103 -10.67 -4.67 5.16
N ALA A 104 -10.42 -3.60 5.90
CA ALA A 104 -11.36 -2.52 6.09
C ALA A 104 -10.81 -1.21 5.51
N CYS A 105 -11.70 -0.40 4.97
CA CYS A 105 -11.36 0.88 4.39
C CYS A 105 -12.22 2.01 4.94
N MET A 106 -11.62 3.20 5.01
CA MET A 106 -12.31 4.45 5.25
C MET A 106 -11.92 5.44 4.17
N VAL A 107 -12.89 6.20 3.67
CA VAL A 107 -12.66 7.24 2.67
C VAL A 107 -13.37 8.51 3.12
N ASP A 108 -12.62 9.60 3.21
CA ASP A 108 -13.11 10.93 3.52
C ASP A 108 -12.79 11.88 2.38
N TYR A 109 -13.68 12.85 2.15
CA TYR A 109 -13.53 13.86 1.11
C TYR A 109 -13.37 15.24 1.74
N PHE A 110 -12.35 15.97 1.31
CA PHE A 110 -12.07 17.34 1.75
C PHE A 110 -12.17 18.27 0.54
N GLY A 111 -13.16 19.16 0.57
CA GLY A 111 -13.45 20.02 -0.58
C GLY A 111 -13.92 19.22 -1.81
N SER A 112 -13.72 19.79 -3.00
CA SER A 112 -14.15 19.16 -4.26
C SER A 112 -13.11 18.22 -4.86
N ASN A 113 -11.83 18.36 -4.50
CA ASN A 113 -10.72 17.78 -5.25
C ASN A 113 -9.78 16.94 -4.38
N ASP A 114 -10.00 16.79 -3.08
CA ASP A 114 -9.11 16.02 -2.22
C ASP A 114 -9.86 14.86 -1.54
N MET A 115 -9.18 13.72 -1.44
CA MET A 115 -9.65 12.51 -0.80
C MET A 115 -8.59 11.98 0.14
N ILE A 116 -8.97 11.65 1.36
CA ILE A 116 -8.16 10.82 2.25
C ILE A 116 -8.74 9.41 2.22
N TYR A 117 -7.89 8.40 2.06
CA TYR A 117 -8.31 7.02 2.28
C TYR A 117 -7.35 6.30 3.22
N ARG A 118 -7.93 5.39 4.00
CA ARG A 118 -7.20 4.52 4.92
C ARG A 118 -7.55 3.07 4.68
N VAL A 119 -6.56 2.20 4.72
CA VAL A 119 -6.72 0.74 4.60
C VAL A 119 -6.01 0.07 5.76
N PHE A 120 -6.70 -0.84 6.45
CA PHE A 120 -6.22 -1.55 7.63
C PHE A 120 -6.83 -2.96 7.76
#